data_AF-A0A9R1WKH4-F1
#
_entry.id   AF-A0A9R1WKH4-F1
#
_cell.length_a   1.000
_cell.length_b   1.000
_cell.length_c   1.000
_cell.angle_alpha   90.00
_cell.angle_beta   90.00
_cell.angle_gamma   90.00
#
_symmetry.space_group_name_H-M   'P 1'
#
loop_
_entity.id
_entity.type
_entity.pdbx_description
1 polymer ?
#
loop_
_entity_poly.entity_id
_entity_poly.type
_entity_poly.pdbx_seq_one_letter_code
_entity_poly.pdbx_strand_id
1 'polypeptide(L)'
;MRHDEEDVTELIKVPCVLHMDPIRGSHTGLKGLMQSYLKEEWKGRQQEASEDISSRFDNLRFISLELPQQPNSFDCGLFLLHYVELFLEQARINFNPFKITKSVHFVRTWTIYVKINNISELLFVNM
;
A
#
# COMPACT_ATOMS: atom_id res chain seq x y z
N MET A 1 38.21 19.95 -10.90
CA MET A 1 37.65 18.85 -10.11
C MET A 1 36.48 19.41 -9.34
N ARG A 2 35.26 19.28 -9.89
CA ARG A 2 34.02 19.54 -9.15
C ARG A 2 33.74 18.24 -8.40
N HIS A 3 33.72 18.32 -7.07
CA HIS A 3 33.12 17.27 -6.27
C HIS A 3 31.62 17.36 -6.54
N ASP A 4 31.16 16.54 -7.47
CA ASP A 4 29.76 16.17 -7.53
C ASP A 4 29.54 15.32 -6.28
N GLU A 5 29.09 15.96 -5.20
CA GLU A 5 28.46 15.29 -4.08
C GLU A 5 27.20 14.62 -4.64
N GLU A 6 27.38 13.43 -5.22
CA GLU A 6 26.30 12.46 -5.33
C GLU A 6 25.68 12.40 -3.94
N ASP A 7 24.44 12.87 -3.85
CA ASP A 7 23.56 12.78 -2.70
C ASP A 7 23.34 11.30 -2.39
N VAL A 8 24.34 10.66 -1.77
CA VAL A 8 24.28 9.34 -1.14
C VAL A 8 23.49 9.50 0.16
N THR A 9 22.32 10.11 0.10
CA THR A 9 21.25 9.70 1.00
C THR A 9 20.74 8.38 0.45
N GLU A 10 21.38 7.27 0.87
CA GLU A 10 20.73 5.96 0.82
C GLU A 10 19.31 6.16 1.35
N LEU A 11 18.32 6.07 0.45
CA LEU A 11 16.92 6.30 0.79
C LEU A 11 16.52 5.21 1.77
N ILE A 12 16.56 5.55 3.07
CA ILE A 12 16.29 4.62 4.17
C ILE A 12 14.93 3.97 3.90
N LYS A 13 14.95 2.65 3.66
CA LYS A 13 13.73 1.85 3.56
C LYS A 13 13.11 1.80 4.95
N VAL A 14 12.06 2.59 5.16
CA VAL A 14 11.38 2.63 6.45
C VAL A 14 10.14 1.73 6.39
N PRO A 15 10.03 0.72 7.25
CA PRO A 15 8.88 -0.18 7.25
C PRO A 15 7.59 0.59 7.53
N CYS A 16 6.53 0.22 6.84
CA CYS A 16 5.18 0.74 7.02
C CYS A 16 4.14 -0.20 6.43
N VAL A 17 2.92 -0.09 6.92
CA VAL A 17 1.71 -0.62 6.31
C VAL A 17 1.01 0.51 5.56
N LEU A 18 0.75 0.32 4.28
CA LEU A 18 -0.08 1.23 3.48
C LEU A 18 -1.51 0.72 3.51
N HIS A 19 -2.42 1.56 3.97
CA HIS A 19 -3.84 1.27 4.01
C HIS A 19 -4.53 1.99 2.87
N MET A 20 -5.00 1.20 1.89
CA MET A 20 -5.67 1.66 0.69
C MET A 20 -7.14 1.29 0.79
N ASP A 21 -7.98 2.26 1.13
CA ASP A 21 -9.38 2.03 1.51
C ASP A 21 -10.34 2.65 0.49
N PRO A 22 -11.09 1.82 -0.27
CA PRO A 22 -12.15 2.30 -1.15
C PRO A 22 -13.35 2.91 -0.40
N ILE A 23 -13.62 2.51 0.86
CA ILE A 23 -14.71 3.02 1.71
C ILE A 23 -14.17 3.40 3.10
N ARG A 24 -13.81 4.67 3.25
CA ARG A 24 -13.37 5.24 4.53
C ARG A 24 -14.32 4.93 5.68
N GLY A 25 -13.72 4.68 6.84
CA GLY A 25 -14.42 4.53 8.12
C GLY A 25 -14.90 3.12 8.43
N SER A 26 -14.67 2.16 7.54
CA SER A 26 -15.09 0.76 7.72
C SER A 26 -14.11 -0.10 8.54
N HIS A 27 -12.85 0.34 8.70
CA HIS A 27 -11.75 -0.47 9.24
C HIS A 27 -11.22 0.01 10.61
N THR A 28 -12.10 0.31 11.56
CA THR A 28 -11.69 0.68 12.93
C THR A 28 -10.91 -0.46 13.61
N GLY A 29 -9.76 -0.15 14.20
CA GLY A 29 -8.93 -1.14 14.91
C GLY A 29 -8.00 -1.99 14.02
N LEU A 30 -8.09 -1.87 12.69
CA LEU A 30 -7.25 -2.64 11.75
C LEU A 30 -5.75 -2.46 12.01
N LYS A 31 -5.33 -1.24 12.38
CA LYS A 31 -3.93 -0.95 12.76
C LYS A 31 -3.43 -1.89 13.86
N GLY A 32 -4.15 -1.96 14.97
CA GLY A 32 -3.74 -2.79 16.12
C GLY A 32 -3.74 -4.27 15.76
N LEU A 33 -4.76 -4.72 15.00
CA LEU A 33 -4.83 -6.09 14.53
C LEU A 33 -3.62 -6.46 13.65
N MET A 34 -3.26 -5.60 12.69
CA MET A 34 -2.11 -5.83 11.81
C MET A 34 -0.79 -5.84 12.57
N GLN A 35 -0.61 -4.94 13.54
CA GLN A 35 0.59 -4.91 14.39
C GLN A 35 0.72 -6.19 15.22
N SER A 36 -0.37 -6.62 15.87
CA SER A 36 -0.41 -7.87 16.63
C SER A 36 -0.15 -9.10 15.76
N TYR A 37 -0.78 -9.17 14.59
CA TYR A 37 -0.59 -10.27 13.65
C TYR A 37 0.88 -10.40 13.22
N LEU A 38 1.50 -9.30 12.77
CA LEU A 38 2.90 -9.32 12.33
C LEU A 38 3.87 -9.68 13.47
N LYS A 39 3.56 -9.24 14.70
CA LYS A 39 4.34 -9.57 15.89
C LYS A 39 4.29 -11.07 16.19
N GLU A 40 3.11 -11.68 16.16
CA GLU A 40 2.95 -13.11 16.45
C GLU A 40 3.47 -13.99 15.30
N GLU A 41 3.28 -13.59 14.04
CA GLU A 41 3.90 -14.27 12.89
C GLU A 41 5.42 -14.25 12.96
N TRP A 42 6.02 -13.11 13.32
CA TRP A 42 7.47 -13.02 13.49
C TRP A 42 7.96 -13.97 14.58
N LYS A 43 7.29 -14.01 15.74
CA LYS A 43 7.63 -14.94 16.83
C LYS A 43 7.51 -16.40 16.41
N GLY A 44 6.44 -16.76 15.69
CA GLY A 44 6.21 -18.14 15.24
C GLY A 44 7.23 -18.65 14.23
N ARG A 45 7.85 -17.76 13.44
CA ARG A 45 8.87 -18.13 12.43
C ARG A 45 10.29 -18.20 12.96
N GLN A 46 10.60 -17.56 14.09
CA GLN A 46 11.95 -17.48 14.62
C GLN A 46 12.10 -18.39 15.85
N GLN A 47 12.94 -19.42 15.76
CA GLN A 47 13.21 -20.37 16.86
C GLN A 47 13.73 -19.66 18.13
N GLU A 48 14.47 -18.57 17.97
CA GLU A 48 14.89 -17.66 19.04
C GLU A 48 14.50 -16.22 18.66
N ALA A 49 13.20 -15.92 18.69
CA ALA A 49 12.72 -14.58 18.39
C ALA A 49 13.29 -13.57 19.39
N SER A 50 14.19 -12.68 18.94
CA SER A 50 14.65 -11.55 19.75
C SER A 50 13.46 -10.62 20.07
N GLU A 51 13.18 -10.43 21.37
CA GLU A 51 12.14 -9.54 21.88
C GLU A 51 12.29 -8.12 21.31
N ASP A 52 13.55 -7.67 21.09
CA ASP A 52 13.92 -6.36 20.56
C ASP A 52 13.35 -6.14 19.14
N ILE A 53 13.33 -7.17 18.28
CA ILE A 53 12.78 -7.06 16.94
C ILE A 53 11.24 -7.09 16.98
N SER A 54 10.66 -7.90 17.85
CA SER A 54 9.20 -8.01 17.98
C SER A 54 8.56 -6.67 18.42
N SER A 55 9.26 -5.89 19.24
CA SER A 55 8.82 -4.57 19.68
C SER A 55 8.75 -3.53 18.56
N ARG A 56 9.47 -3.75 17.45
CA ARG A 56 9.44 -2.86 16.28
C ARG A 56 8.08 -2.86 15.58
N PHE A 57 7.30 -3.92 15.72
CA PHE A 57 5.94 -4.00 15.16
C PHE A 57 4.95 -3.10 15.91
N ASP A 58 5.16 -2.85 17.20
CA ASP A 58 4.33 -1.94 18.01
C ASP A 58 4.40 -0.49 17.49
N ASN A 59 5.56 -0.11 16.93
CA ASN A 59 5.82 1.20 16.32
C ASN A 59 5.69 1.21 14.79
N LEU A 60 5.23 0.11 14.18
CA LEU A 60 5.07 0.02 12.74
C LEU A 60 4.10 1.10 12.24
N ARG A 61 4.56 1.94 11.32
CA ARG A 61 3.75 3.04 10.79
C ARG A 61 2.61 2.50 9.95
N PHE A 62 1.41 2.96 10.24
CA PHE A 62 0.20 2.63 9.49
C PHE A 62 -0.28 3.89 8.78
N ILE A 63 -0.17 3.92 7.45
CA ILE A 63 -0.37 5.11 6.63
C ILE A 63 -1.64 4.90 5.81
N SER A 64 -2.70 5.63 6.13
CA SER A 64 -3.90 5.65 5.29
C SER A 64 -3.67 6.58 4.10
N LEU A 65 -3.82 6.05 2.89
CA LEU A 65 -3.61 6.80 1.66
C LEU A 65 -4.88 7.58 1.28
N GLU A 66 -4.70 8.80 0.81
CA GLU A 66 -5.77 9.63 0.26
C GLU A 66 -6.07 9.18 -1.18
N LEU A 67 -7.02 8.25 -1.32
CA LEU A 67 -7.43 7.65 -2.60
C LEU A 67 -8.88 8.02 -2.98
N PRO A 68 -9.25 8.05 -4.28
CA PRO A 68 -10.60 8.17 -4.77
C PRO A 68 -11.52 7.15 -4.13
N GLN A 69 -12.57 7.62 -3.48
CA GLN A 69 -13.52 6.75 -2.81
C GLN A 69 -14.48 6.14 -3.82
N GLN A 70 -14.91 4.91 -3.55
CA GLN A 70 -15.95 4.31 -4.37
C GLN A 70 -17.31 4.97 -4.09
N PRO A 71 -18.13 5.20 -5.13
CA PRO A 71 -19.41 5.86 -4.96
C PRO A 71 -20.54 4.91 -4.49
N ASN A 72 -20.28 3.60 -4.47
CA ASN A 72 -21.27 2.57 -4.18
C ASN A 72 -20.70 1.49 -3.25
N SER A 73 -21.51 0.49 -2.90
CA SER A 73 -21.13 -0.57 -1.94
C SER A 73 -20.67 -1.88 -2.59
N PHE A 74 -20.43 -1.92 -3.91
CA PHE A 74 -20.19 -3.16 -4.65
C PHE A 74 -18.93 -3.14 -5.54
N ASP A 75 -18.35 -1.98 -5.83
CA ASP A 75 -17.16 -1.86 -6.69
C ASP A 75 -15.81 -2.04 -5.94
N CYS A 76 -15.81 -2.48 -4.67
CA CYS A 76 -14.60 -2.41 -3.85
C CYS A 76 -13.46 -3.28 -4.38
N GLY A 77 -13.80 -4.41 -5.01
CA GLY A 77 -12.84 -5.26 -5.71
C GLY A 77 -12.19 -4.55 -6.91
N LEU A 78 -12.93 -3.74 -7.66
CA LEU A 78 -12.41 -3.01 -8.81
C LEU A 78 -11.49 -1.88 -8.37
N PHE A 79 -11.87 -1.15 -7.31
CA PHE A 79 -11.00 -0.15 -6.70
C PHE A 79 -9.72 -0.81 -6.19
N LEU A 80 -9.80 -1.93 -5.46
CA LEU A 80 -8.63 -2.70 -5.01
C LEU A 80 -7.69 -3.04 -6.17
N LEU A 81 -8.21 -3.57 -7.28
CA LEU A 81 -7.40 -3.91 -8.46
C LEU A 81 -6.73 -2.69 -9.09
N HIS A 82 -7.44 -1.56 -9.16
CA HIS A 82 -6.85 -0.32 -9.65
C HIS A 82 -5.74 0.20 -8.72
N TYR A 83 -5.94 0.08 -7.41
CA TYR A 83 -4.99 0.53 -6.41
C TYR A 83 -3.68 -0.28 -6.47
N VAL A 84 -3.79 -1.60 -6.65
CA VAL A 84 -2.64 -2.50 -6.81
C VAL A 84 -1.88 -2.21 -8.09
N GLU A 85 -2.55 -2.02 -9.23
CA GLU A 85 -1.89 -1.66 -10.49
C GLU A 85 -1.10 -0.35 -10.35
N LEU A 86 -1.73 0.70 -9.81
CA LEU A 86 -1.07 1.98 -9.59
C LEU A 86 0.12 1.83 -8.63
N PHE A 87 -0.01 1.02 -7.59
CA PHE A 87 1.10 0.71 -6.71
C PHE A 87 2.24 0.03 -7.46
N LEU A 88 1.97 -0.98 -8.29
CA LEU A 88 3.00 -1.69 -9.05
C LEU A 88 3.69 -0.80 -10.10
N GLU A 89 2.95 0.10 -10.75
CA GLU A 89 3.50 1.05 -11.73
C GLU A 89 4.37 2.14 -11.06
N GLN A 90 3.96 2.62 -9.87
CA GLN A 90 4.55 3.80 -9.24
C GLN A 90 5.51 3.49 -8.09
N ALA A 91 5.44 2.30 -7.50
CA ALA A 91 6.37 1.84 -6.47
C ALA A 91 7.74 1.62 -7.10
N ARG A 92 8.46 2.73 -7.30
CA ARG A 92 9.89 2.72 -7.62
C ARG A 92 10.62 1.91 -6.55
N ILE A 93 11.79 1.37 -6.92
CA ILE A 93 12.71 0.64 -6.04
C ILE A 93 13.02 1.44 -4.73
N ASN A 94 12.85 2.77 -4.77
CA ASN A 94 13.07 3.70 -3.67
C ASN A 94 11.77 4.31 -3.12
N PHE A 95 10.77 3.47 -2.83
CA PHE A 95 9.55 3.90 -2.15
C PHE A 95 9.88 4.55 -0.80
N ASN A 96 9.53 5.83 -0.65
CA ASN A 96 9.72 6.56 0.60
C ASN A 96 8.35 6.99 1.16
N PRO A 97 7.91 6.41 2.29
CA PRO A 97 6.61 6.72 2.87
C PRO A 97 6.45 8.17 3.34
N PHE A 98 7.53 8.90 3.56
CA PHE A 98 7.49 10.33 3.90
C PHE A 98 7.33 11.24 2.67
N LYS A 99 7.61 10.72 1.46
CA LYS A 99 7.47 11.44 0.19
C LYS A 99 6.13 11.16 -0.52
N ILE A 100 5.19 10.48 0.14
CA ILE A 100 3.83 10.24 -0.38
C ILE A 100 3.01 11.55 -0.48
N THR A 101 3.55 12.69 -0.05
CA THR A 101 2.88 13.98 -0.10
C THR A 101 2.68 14.48 -1.54
N LYS A 102 1.41 14.50 -1.96
CA LYS A 102 0.83 15.26 -3.10
C LYS A 102 1.17 14.84 -4.53
N SER A 103 2.08 13.90 -4.78
CA SER A 103 2.47 13.54 -6.17
C SER A 103 1.94 12.21 -6.70
N VAL A 104 1.16 11.44 -5.93
CA VAL A 104 0.46 10.30 -6.53
C VAL A 104 -0.66 10.88 -7.38
N HIS A 105 -0.47 10.81 -8.70
CA HIS A 105 -1.48 11.05 -9.73
C HIS A 105 -2.57 9.97 -9.65
N PHE A 106 -3.15 9.79 -8.46
CA PHE A 106 -4.26 8.90 -8.16
C PHE A 106 -5.56 9.55 -8.61
N VAL A 107 -5.55 10.09 -9.81
CA VAL A 107 -6.64 10.90 -10.33
C VAL A 107 -6.84 10.49 -11.77
N ARG A 108 -7.68 9.47 -11.93
CA ARG A 108 -8.72 9.44 -12.95
C ARG A 108 -9.68 8.30 -12.64
N THR A 109 -10.77 8.60 -11.94
CA THR A 109 -11.93 7.69 -11.78
C THR A 109 -12.39 7.08 -13.10
N TRP A 110 -12.18 7.76 -14.23
CA TRP A 110 -12.48 7.24 -15.57
C TRP A 110 -11.73 5.93 -15.94
N THR A 111 -10.49 5.71 -15.46
CA THR A 111 -9.77 4.45 -15.75
C THR A 111 -10.38 3.25 -15.03
N ILE A 112 -11.09 3.46 -13.92
CA ILE A 112 -11.80 2.40 -13.19
C ILE A 112 -13.00 1.91 -14.00
N TYR A 113 -13.78 2.83 -14.57
CA TYR A 113 -14.92 2.46 -15.42
C TYR A 113 -14.49 1.82 -16.75
N VAL A 114 -13.34 2.21 -17.30
CA VAL A 114 -12.74 1.49 -18.45
C VAL A 114 -12.33 0.06 -18.06
N LYS A 115 -11.81 -0.15 -16.85
CA LYS A 115 -11.50 -1.49 -16.34
C LYS A 115 -12.72 -2.40 -16.20
N ILE A 116 -13.88 -1.86 -15.83
CA ILE A 116 -15.13 -2.65 -15.79
C ILE A 116 -15.41 -3.26 -17.17
N ASN A 117 -15.31 -2.45 -18.23
CA ASN A 117 -15.54 -2.89 -19.61
C ASN A 117 -14.46 -3.89 -20.07
N ASN A 118 -13.19 -3.66 -19.73
CA ASN A 118 -12.08 -4.55 -20.11
C ASN A 118 -12.13 -5.90 -19.36
N ILE A 119 -12.55 -5.95 -18.08
CA ILE A 119 -12.70 -7.20 -17.34
C ILE A 119 -13.84 -8.03 -17.92
N SER A 120 -14.97 -7.40 -18.28
CA SER A 120 -16.03 -8.11 -18.99
C SER A 120 -15.52 -8.70 -20.31
N GLU A 121 -14.79 -7.93 -21.12
CA GLU A 121 -14.19 -8.46 -22.36
C GLU A 121 -13.23 -9.62 -22.10
N LEU A 122 -12.35 -9.55 -21.08
CA LEU A 122 -11.44 -10.65 -20.75
C LEU A 122 -12.18 -11.94 -20.34
N LEU A 123 -13.28 -11.82 -19.61
CA LEU A 123 -14.11 -12.96 -19.20
C LEU A 123 -14.89 -13.55 -20.38
N PHE A 124 -15.36 -12.72 -21.32
CA PHE A 124 -16.08 -13.18 -22.52
C PHE A 124 -15.17 -13.69 -23.63
N VAL A 125 -13.90 -13.27 -23.69
CA VAL A 125 -12.91 -13.76 -24.67
C VAL A 125 -12.36 -15.14 -24.30
N ASN A 126 -12.49 -15.57 -23.04
CA ASN A 126 -11.99 -16.86 -22.54
C ASN A 126 -13.10 -17.92 -22.31
N MET A 127 -14.30 -17.72 -22.86
CA MET A 127 -15.39 -18.70 -22.89
C MET A 127 -15.73 -19.08 -24.33
#